data_AF-A0A2E6GYR0-F1
#
_entry.id   AF-A0A2E6GYR0-F1
#
_cell.length_a   1.000
_cell.length_b   1.000
_cell.length_c   1.000
_cell.angle_alpha   90.00
_cell.angle_beta   90.00
_cell.angle_gamma   90.00
#
_symmetry.space_group_name_H-M   'P 1'
#
loop_
_entity.id
_entity.type
_entity.pdbx_description
1 polymer ?
#
loop_
_entity_poly.entity_id
_entity_poly.type
_entity_poly.pdbx_seq_one_letter_code
_entity_poly.pdbx_strand_id
1 'polypeptide(L)'
;MASESLLGFKTRFRLIRDEESRAIRIIDRSLHTKLSFSKFSQTYHDWFISESPSLLEGTQFLSPEAEIESRELNRELKQILEEVRKFKLQKLILSNSFLKVNKFLTEEFKKVSTVGFRTVSNLENTTFFFQNKQYRKIEESAKKVVAKYFPGEIDERVMIYLVERYIGFLKDSRTYHQSILLHYLTNFPPSELGMTEEEVGMAISSILEGDIKKHNIISRRRLKKNWNTYGLKKLKEIQKESIERAVKFRERYSKTPFFANPFFAQTQTARGEDVWISPYFQNKALDNSPSLIFDYSRPEFVYKSRRYYELILFASSQDKRPNRVKKYFTHLMYRRQMLKEGLLYGFYESRGDSQMTKKLIKQSLNPLETLFEIPF
;
A
#
# COMPACT_ATOMS: atom_id res chain seq x y z
N MET A 1 23.29 6.51 -19.12
CA MET A 1 22.01 6.10 -18.53
C MET A 1 21.70 4.71 -19.08
N ALA A 2 21.48 3.70 -18.22
CA ALA A 2 21.03 2.40 -18.71
C ALA A 2 19.69 2.58 -19.45
N SER A 3 19.50 1.90 -20.58
CA SER A 3 18.22 1.92 -21.28
C SER A 3 17.15 1.26 -20.41
N GLU A 4 15.97 1.88 -20.32
CA GLU A 4 14.85 1.29 -19.60
C GLU A 4 14.37 0.02 -20.33
N SER A 5 13.99 -1.01 -19.57
CA SER A 5 13.69 -2.35 -20.04
C SER A 5 12.23 -2.71 -19.78
N LEU A 6 11.61 -3.34 -20.79
CA LEU A 6 10.26 -3.93 -20.71
C LEU A 6 10.24 -5.35 -20.12
N LEU A 7 11.37 -5.89 -19.67
CA LEU A 7 11.43 -7.25 -19.15
C LEU A 7 10.46 -7.43 -17.97
N GLY A 8 10.45 -6.51 -17.00
CA GLY A 8 9.54 -6.57 -15.86
C GLY A 8 8.06 -6.57 -16.28
N PHE A 9 7.69 -5.75 -17.28
CA PHE A 9 6.33 -5.75 -17.83
C PHE A 9 5.96 -7.10 -18.44
N LYS A 10 6.80 -7.64 -19.32
CA LYS A 10 6.55 -8.90 -20.04
C LYS A 10 6.49 -10.11 -19.09
N THR A 11 7.28 -10.07 -18.03
CA THR A 11 7.31 -11.12 -17.00
C THR A 11 6.08 -11.07 -16.10
N ARG A 12 5.70 -9.87 -15.63
CA ARG A 12 4.60 -9.67 -14.66
C ARG A 12 3.24 -9.68 -15.31
N PHE A 13 3.05 -8.89 -16.36
CA PHE A 13 1.72 -8.57 -16.86
C PHE A 13 1.33 -9.43 -18.05
N ARG A 14 0.05 -9.80 -18.11
CA ARG A 14 -0.55 -10.46 -19.27
C ARG A 14 -1.80 -9.70 -19.69
N LEU A 15 -1.81 -9.31 -20.97
CA LEU A 15 -3.00 -8.80 -21.63
C LEU A 15 -3.94 -9.97 -21.90
N ILE A 16 -5.19 -9.83 -21.46
CA ILE A 16 -6.29 -10.71 -21.83
C ILE A 16 -7.04 -10.02 -22.95
N ARG A 17 -7.18 -10.71 -24.08
CA ARG A 17 -7.85 -10.20 -25.27
C ARG A 17 -9.17 -10.94 -25.51
N ASP A 18 -10.12 -10.25 -26.15
CA ASP A 18 -11.34 -10.86 -26.67
C ASP A 18 -11.09 -11.53 -28.04
N GLU A 19 -12.15 -12.04 -28.66
CA GLU A 19 -12.12 -12.69 -29.98
C GLU A 19 -11.72 -11.73 -31.12
N GLU A 20 -11.98 -10.43 -30.94
CA GLU A 20 -11.59 -9.36 -31.87
C GLU A 20 -10.15 -8.87 -31.61
N SER A 21 -9.39 -9.58 -30.77
CA SER A 21 -8.02 -9.21 -30.37
C SER A 21 -7.93 -7.85 -29.65
N ARG A 22 -9.00 -7.34 -29.03
CA ARG A 22 -8.97 -6.13 -28.19
C ARG A 22 -8.62 -6.49 -26.76
N ALA A 23 -7.78 -5.69 -26.11
CA ALA A 23 -7.41 -5.89 -24.71
C ALA A 23 -8.61 -5.56 -23.83
N ILE A 24 -9.10 -6.55 -23.10
CA ILE A 24 -10.22 -6.39 -22.17
C ILE A 24 -9.75 -6.25 -20.72
N ARG A 25 -8.62 -6.87 -20.36
CA ARG A 25 -8.07 -6.85 -18.99
C ARG A 25 -6.56 -7.01 -18.99
N ILE A 26 -5.93 -6.52 -17.93
CA ILE A 26 -4.53 -6.75 -17.62
C ILE A 26 -4.47 -7.47 -16.28
N ILE A 27 -3.84 -8.64 -16.27
CA ILE A 27 -3.58 -9.39 -15.04
C ILE A 27 -2.11 -9.34 -14.69
N ASP A 28 -1.81 -9.37 -13.39
CA ASP A 28 -0.47 -9.54 -12.86
C ASP A 28 -0.26 -11.00 -12.42
N ARG A 29 0.73 -11.66 -13.02
CA ARG A 29 1.11 -13.05 -12.75
C ARG A 29 1.74 -13.22 -11.38
N SER A 30 2.43 -12.20 -10.87
CA SER A 30 3.06 -12.24 -9.53
C SER A 30 2.03 -12.28 -8.41
N LEU A 31 0.87 -11.66 -8.61
CA LEU A 31 -0.26 -11.76 -7.70
C LEU A 31 -0.81 -13.19 -7.75
N HIS A 32 -0.33 -14.07 -6.88
CA HIS A 32 -0.77 -15.46 -6.82
C HIS A 32 -1.41 -15.81 -5.49
N THR A 33 -2.15 -16.89 -5.46
CA THR A 33 -3.05 -17.20 -4.35
C THR A 33 -2.46 -18.16 -3.34
N LYS A 34 -1.12 -18.32 -3.31
CA LYS A 34 -0.38 -18.97 -2.21
C LYS A 34 -0.39 -18.07 -0.95
N LEU A 35 -1.56 -17.54 -0.64
CA LEU A 35 -1.82 -16.67 0.49
C LEU A 35 -1.99 -17.58 1.71
N SER A 36 -1.27 -17.27 2.78
CA SER A 36 -1.38 -18.00 4.03
C SER A 36 -1.60 -17.02 5.16
N PHE A 37 -2.81 -17.04 5.72
CA PHE A 37 -3.12 -16.25 6.90
C PHE A 37 -2.22 -16.64 8.07
N SER A 38 -1.90 -17.93 8.21
CA SER A 38 -0.90 -18.41 9.18
C SER A 38 0.49 -17.79 8.97
N LYS A 39 1.04 -17.80 7.75
CA LYS A 39 2.34 -17.16 7.48
C LYS A 39 2.28 -15.66 7.73
N PHE A 40 1.21 -15.01 7.29
CA PHE A 40 0.98 -13.59 7.56
C PHE A 40 0.99 -13.29 9.07
N SER A 41 0.22 -14.02 9.87
CA SER A 41 0.15 -13.83 11.32
C SER A 41 1.47 -14.13 12.02
N GLN A 42 2.26 -15.10 11.53
CA GLN A 42 3.59 -15.38 12.05
C GLN A 42 4.57 -14.24 11.72
N THR A 43 4.61 -13.78 10.46
CA THR A 43 5.44 -12.63 10.09
C THR A 43 5.06 -11.39 10.89
N TYR A 44 3.76 -11.17 11.08
CA TYR A 44 3.26 -10.13 11.97
C TYR A 44 3.86 -10.32 13.37
N HIS A 45 3.61 -11.46 14.02
CA HIS A 45 4.17 -11.80 15.33
C HIS A 45 5.68 -11.52 15.45
N ASP A 46 6.47 -11.99 14.48
CA ASP A 46 7.92 -11.83 14.49
C ASP A 46 8.30 -10.35 14.48
N TRP A 47 7.63 -9.54 13.65
CA TRP A 47 7.80 -8.09 13.62
C TRP A 47 7.48 -7.43 14.97
N PHE A 48 6.41 -7.88 15.64
CA PHE A 48 6.01 -7.35 16.95
C PHE A 48 7.04 -7.67 18.03
N ILE A 49 7.51 -8.92 18.10
CA ILE A 49 8.43 -9.35 19.14
C ILE A 49 9.84 -8.82 18.91
N SER A 50 10.36 -8.88 17.68
CA SER A 50 11.74 -8.49 17.41
C SER A 50 11.98 -6.98 17.48
N GLU A 51 10.97 -6.15 17.23
CA GLU A 51 11.18 -4.71 17.04
C GLU A 51 10.51 -3.81 18.07
N SER A 52 9.55 -4.32 18.85
CA SER A 52 9.01 -3.59 20.00
C SER A 52 10.06 -3.05 20.99
N PRO A 53 11.21 -3.73 21.29
CA PRO A 53 12.22 -3.17 22.19
C PRO A 53 12.88 -1.91 21.62
N SER A 54 13.30 -1.95 20.36
CA SER A 54 13.97 -0.82 19.67
C SER A 54 13.07 0.40 19.47
N LEU A 55 11.74 0.21 19.51
CA LEU A 55 10.76 1.28 19.31
C LEU A 55 10.34 1.95 20.62
N LEU A 56 10.55 1.30 21.78
CA LEU A 56 10.36 1.91 23.10
C LEU A 56 11.45 2.94 23.44
N GLU A 57 12.65 2.77 22.86
CA GLU A 57 13.80 3.68 22.98
C GLU A 57 13.68 4.90 22.04
N GLY A 58 12.78 4.85 21.05
CA GLY A 58 12.74 5.78 19.93
C GLY A 58 12.07 7.12 20.21
N THR A 59 12.82 8.09 20.74
CA THR A 59 12.46 9.53 20.73
C THR A 59 12.43 10.16 19.32
N GLN A 60 12.97 9.45 18.33
CA GLN A 60 13.27 9.91 16.96
C GLN A 60 12.05 9.99 16.03
N PHE A 61 10.95 9.34 16.38
CA PHE A 61 9.72 9.30 15.58
C PHE A 61 8.69 10.35 16.05
N LEU A 62 9.07 11.18 17.02
CA LEU A 62 8.22 12.19 17.66
C LEU A 62 8.39 13.53 16.93
N SER A 63 7.28 14.18 16.56
CA SER A 63 7.32 15.55 16.01
C SER A 63 7.76 16.52 17.11
N PRO A 64 8.70 17.44 16.86
CA PRO A 64 9.03 18.52 17.79
C PRO A 64 7.81 19.40 18.13
N GLU A 65 6.89 19.63 17.19
CA GLU A 65 5.70 20.47 17.42
C GLU A 65 4.61 19.81 18.29
N ALA A 66 4.80 18.55 18.69
CA ALA A 66 3.84 17.83 19.51
C ALA A 66 4.13 17.98 21.02
N GLU A 67 5.13 18.74 21.49
CA GLU A 67 5.72 18.62 22.84
C GLU A 67 4.78 18.51 24.06
N ILE A 68 3.58 19.12 24.05
CA ILE A 68 2.61 19.00 25.16
C ILE A 68 1.62 17.83 24.95
N GLU A 69 1.02 17.68 23.76
CA GLU A 69 0.20 16.48 23.42
C GLU A 69 1.05 15.19 23.36
N SER A 70 2.34 15.33 23.07
CA SER A 70 3.34 14.27 22.91
C SER A 70 3.60 13.58 24.23
N ARG A 71 3.63 14.25 25.38
CA ARG A 71 3.93 13.57 26.65
C ARG A 71 2.84 12.58 27.06
N GLU A 72 1.57 12.99 27.01
CA GLU A 72 0.44 12.10 27.30
C GLU A 72 0.31 10.99 26.25
N LEU A 73 0.40 11.34 24.96
CA LEU A 73 0.35 10.38 23.86
C LEU A 73 1.51 9.37 23.95
N ASN A 74 2.71 9.80 24.34
CA ASN A 74 3.88 8.93 24.51
C ASN A 74 3.76 8.04 25.73
N ARG A 75 3.17 8.54 26.83
CA ARG A 75 2.91 7.72 28.01
C ARG A 75 1.88 6.64 27.68
N GLU A 76 0.77 7.02 27.05
CA GLU A 76 -0.27 6.11 26.58
C GLU A 76 0.33 5.08 25.62
N LEU A 77 1.18 5.52 24.70
CA LEU A 77 1.85 4.65 23.74
C LEU A 77 2.84 3.67 24.39
N LYS A 78 3.65 4.11 25.35
CA LYS A 78 4.55 3.22 26.09
C LYS A 78 3.76 2.15 26.84
N GLN A 79 2.68 2.53 27.51
CA GLN A 79 1.78 1.58 28.19
C GLN A 79 1.19 0.56 27.21
N ILE A 80 0.68 1.05 26.08
CA ILE A 80 0.12 0.23 25.00
C ILE A 80 1.16 -0.77 24.45
N LEU A 81 2.41 -0.33 24.22
CA LEU A 81 3.48 -1.21 23.76
C LEU A 81 3.89 -2.25 24.81
N GLU A 82 3.90 -1.89 26.09
CA GLU A 82 4.15 -2.84 27.19
C GLU A 82 3.04 -3.88 27.32
N GLU A 83 1.77 -3.49 27.16
CA GLU A 83 0.61 -4.40 27.17
C GLU A 83 0.70 -5.40 26.02
N VAL A 84 1.03 -4.94 24.81
CA VAL A 84 1.25 -5.81 23.65
C VAL A 84 2.34 -6.85 23.91
N ARG A 85 3.44 -6.48 24.56
CA ARG A 85 4.53 -7.43 24.86
C ARG A 85 4.10 -8.53 25.84
N LYS A 86 3.14 -8.23 26.72
CA LYS A 86 2.54 -9.22 27.63
C LYS A 86 1.57 -10.15 26.90
N PHE A 87 0.98 -9.70 25.79
CA PHE A 87 0.05 -10.50 25.02
C PHE A 87 0.76 -11.67 24.32
N LYS A 88 0.35 -12.90 24.66
CA LYS A 88 0.96 -14.14 24.13
C LYS A 88 0.41 -14.46 22.73
N LEU A 89 0.69 -13.60 21.76
CA LEU A 89 0.23 -13.76 20.36
C LEU A 89 0.63 -15.12 19.78
N GLN A 90 1.85 -15.62 20.09
CA GLN A 90 2.28 -16.96 19.65
C GLN A 90 1.31 -18.07 20.10
N LYS A 91 0.84 -18.01 21.36
CA LYS A 91 -0.12 -19.01 21.89
C LYS A 91 -1.43 -18.96 21.11
N LEU A 92 -1.88 -17.75 20.76
CA LEU A 92 -3.11 -17.54 20.02
C LEU A 92 -3.00 -18.07 18.58
N ILE A 93 -1.90 -17.79 17.85
CA ILE A 93 -1.73 -18.25 16.46
C ILE A 93 -1.45 -19.76 16.35
N LEU A 94 -0.98 -20.42 17.41
CA LEU A 94 -0.80 -21.87 17.47
C LEU A 94 -2.06 -22.62 17.96
N SER A 95 -3.13 -21.90 18.31
CA SER A 95 -4.34 -22.52 18.86
C SER A 95 -5.16 -23.28 17.81
N ASN A 96 -5.91 -24.29 18.25
CA ASN A 96 -6.89 -24.97 17.40
C ASN A 96 -7.95 -24.01 16.86
N SER A 97 -8.35 -22.99 17.64
CA SER A 97 -9.26 -21.93 17.20
C SER A 97 -8.69 -21.14 16.02
N PHE A 98 -7.40 -20.81 16.05
CA PHE A 98 -6.73 -20.13 14.94
C PHE A 98 -6.73 -20.98 13.68
N LEU A 99 -6.45 -22.29 13.79
CA LEU A 99 -6.52 -23.21 12.65
C LEU A 99 -7.89 -23.22 11.97
N LYS A 100 -8.99 -23.10 12.74
CA LYS A 100 -10.35 -22.99 12.18
C LYS A 100 -10.55 -21.70 11.38
N VAL A 101 -10.08 -20.56 11.89
CA VAL A 101 -10.13 -19.27 11.17
C VAL A 101 -9.26 -19.30 9.92
N ASN A 102 -8.03 -19.82 10.02
CA ASN A 102 -7.10 -19.95 8.90
C ASN A 102 -7.66 -20.86 7.80
N LYS A 103 -8.27 -22.00 8.16
CA LYS A 103 -8.94 -22.89 7.21
C LYS A 103 -10.09 -22.18 6.49
N PHE A 104 -10.96 -21.49 7.23
CA PHE A 104 -12.06 -20.72 6.66
C PHE A 104 -11.56 -19.68 5.64
N LEU A 105 -10.58 -18.86 6.01
CA LEU A 105 -10.02 -17.85 5.11
C LEU A 105 -9.38 -18.48 3.87
N THR A 106 -8.67 -19.59 4.03
CA THR A 106 -8.05 -20.31 2.91
C THR A 106 -9.10 -20.79 1.91
N GLU A 107 -10.22 -21.35 2.40
CA GLU A 107 -11.32 -21.83 1.57
C GLU A 107 -12.04 -20.68 0.86
N GLU A 108 -12.34 -19.58 1.56
CA GLU A 108 -12.98 -18.41 0.96
C GLU A 108 -12.10 -17.74 -0.09
N PHE A 109 -10.80 -17.59 0.18
CA PHE A 109 -9.89 -16.98 -0.78
C PHE A 109 -9.63 -17.84 -2.01
N LYS A 110 -9.68 -19.18 -1.90
CA LYS A 110 -9.66 -20.07 -3.08
C LYS A 110 -10.84 -19.81 -4.02
N LYS A 111 -12.01 -19.44 -3.51
CA LYS A 111 -13.20 -19.12 -4.34
C LYS A 111 -13.05 -17.80 -5.13
N VAL A 112 -12.30 -16.85 -4.59
CA VAL A 112 -12.08 -15.52 -5.19
C VAL A 112 -10.82 -15.45 -6.08
N SER A 113 -10.01 -16.51 -6.04
CA SER A 113 -8.58 -16.51 -6.35
C SER A 113 -8.23 -16.46 -7.84
N THR A 114 -9.14 -16.75 -8.78
CA THR A 114 -8.71 -17.15 -10.12
C THR A 114 -8.59 -16.02 -11.14
N VAL A 115 -9.40 -14.96 -11.07
CA VAL A 115 -9.32 -13.83 -12.04
C VAL A 115 -9.45 -12.46 -11.36
N GLY A 116 -10.34 -12.31 -10.38
CA GLY A 116 -10.64 -11.00 -9.78
C GLY A 116 -9.49 -10.37 -8.99
N PHE A 117 -8.69 -11.18 -8.30
CA PHE A 117 -7.55 -10.69 -7.52
C PHE A 117 -6.36 -10.26 -8.40
N ARG A 118 -6.05 -11.06 -9.43
CA ARG A 118 -4.91 -10.83 -10.33
C ARG A 118 -5.16 -9.70 -11.32
N THR A 119 -6.42 -9.34 -11.54
CA THR A 119 -6.79 -8.22 -12.43
C THR A 119 -6.31 -6.91 -11.81
N VAL A 120 -5.34 -6.28 -12.45
CA VAL A 120 -4.82 -4.94 -12.08
C VAL A 120 -5.41 -3.86 -12.98
N SER A 121 -5.93 -4.20 -14.16
CA SER A 121 -6.71 -3.26 -14.97
C SER A 121 -7.83 -4.00 -15.70
N ASN A 122 -9.02 -3.40 -15.71
CA ASN A 122 -10.17 -3.89 -16.45
C ASN A 122 -10.63 -2.79 -17.41
N LEU A 123 -10.48 -3.02 -18.71
CA LEU A 123 -10.69 -2.00 -19.74
C LEU A 123 -12.17 -1.88 -20.15
N GLU A 124 -13.01 -2.85 -19.79
CA GLU A 124 -14.43 -2.87 -20.17
C GLU A 124 -15.36 -2.32 -19.08
N ASN A 125 -14.99 -2.52 -17.81
CA ASN A 125 -15.86 -2.19 -16.68
C ASN A 125 -15.33 -1.00 -15.88
N THR A 126 -15.97 0.16 -16.08
CA THR A 126 -15.65 1.43 -15.41
C THR A 126 -15.94 1.46 -13.91
N THR A 127 -16.33 0.34 -13.30
CA THR A 127 -16.70 0.23 -11.88
C THR A 127 -16.16 -1.04 -11.22
N PHE A 128 -15.23 -1.74 -11.89
CA PHE A 128 -14.74 -3.05 -11.48
C PHE A 128 -14.16 -3.05 -10.05
N PHE A 129 -13.28 -2.10 -9.71
CA PHE A 129 -12.63 -2.08 -8.40
C PHE A 129 -13.56 -1.55 -7.31
N PHE A 130 -14.46 -0.61 -7.66
CA PHE A 130 -15.46 -0.12 -6.71
C PHE A 130 -16.53 -1.15 -6.33
N GLN A 131 -17.02 -1.94 -7.28
CA GLN A 131 -18.15 -2.85 -7.05
C GLN A 131 -17.76 -4.19 -6.43
N ASN A 132 -16.46 -4.49 -6.30
CA ASN A 132 -16.02 -5.77 -5.76
C ASN A 132 -16.30 -5.88 -4.24
N LYS A 133 -17.50 -6.35 -3.91
CA LYS A 133 -17.98 -6.60 -2.54
C LYS A 133 -17.46 -7.90 -1.93
N GLN A 134 -16.74 -8.74 -2.70
CA GLN A 134 -16.36 -10.08 -2.25
C GLN A 134 -15.48 -10.03 -0.99
N TYR A 135 -14.46 -9.18 -0.97
CA TYR A 135 -13.61 -9.03 0.21
C TYR A 135 -14.39 -8.58 1.46
N ARG A 136 -15.40 -7.72 1.29
CA ARG A 136 -16.23 -7.28 2.41
C ARG A 136 -17.08 -8.43 2.95
N LYS A 137 -17.66 -9.25 2.07
CA LYS A 137 -18.42 -10.45 2.46
C LYS A 137 -17.54 -11.46 3.20
N ILE A 138 -16.31 -11.69 2.71
CA ILE A 138 -15.33 -12.56 3.37
C ILE A 138 -14.96 -12.00 4.75
N GLU A 139 -14.69 -10.70 4.84
CA GLU A 139 -14.34 -10.04 6.10
C GLU A 139 -15.48 -10.12 7.14
N GLU A 140 -16.72 -9.80 6.75
CA GLU A 140 -17.90 -9.91 7.61
C GLU A 140 -18.15 -11.36 8.07
N SER A 141 -17.92 -12.34 7.19
CA SER A 141 -18.07 -13.75 7.53
C SER A 141 -16.93 -14.24 8.43
N ALA A 142 -15.70 -13.80 8.18
CA ALA A 142 -14.53 -14.12 9.00
C ALA A 142 -14.69 -13.57 10.43
N LYS A 143 -15.25 -12.37 10.61
CA LYS A 143 -15.57 -11.82 11.93
C LYS A 143 -16.53 -12.71 12.71
N LYS A 144 -17.57 -13.25 12.08
CA LYS A 144 -18.49 -14.21 12.71
C LYS A 144 -17.78 -15.51 13.11
N VAL A 145 -16.87 -15.99 12.26
CA VAL A 145 -16.04 -17.17 12.54
C VAL A 145 -15.10 -16.91 13.73
N VAL A 146 -14.49 -15.72 13.79
CA VAL A 146 -13.64 -15.31 14.93
C VAL A 146 -14.46 -15.28 16.23
N ALA A 147 -15.59 -14.57 16.26
CA ALA A 147 -16.47 -14.49 17.43
C ALA A 147 -16.91 -15.87 17.95
N LYS A 148 -17.10 -16.84 17.04
CA LYS A 148 -17.43 -18.22 17.39
C LYS A 148 -16.30 -18.97 18.10
N TYR A 149 -15.04 -18.77 17.68
CA TYR A 149 -13.89 -19.57 18.15
C TYR A 149 -13.01 -18.85 19.17
N PHE A 150 -13.21 -17.55 19.34
CA PHE A 150 -12.51 -16.70 20.30
C PHE A 150 -13.53 -15.88 21.09
N PRO A 151 -14.24 -16.47 22.07
CA PRO A 151 -15.25 -15.76 22.87
C PRO A 151 -14.62 -14.80 23.90
N GLY A 152 -13.30 -14.84 24.09
CA GLY A 152 -12.59 -13.94 24.99
C GLY A 152 -12.37 -12.58 24.34
N GLU A 153 -12.69 -11.50 25.06
CA GLU A 153 -12.79 -10.17 24.48
C GLU A 153 -11.50 -9.62 23.85
N ILE A 154 -10.34 -9.92 24.44
CA ILE A 154 -9.04 -9.47 23.92
C ILE A 154 -8.61 -10.34 22.72
N ASP A 155 -8.70 -11.66 22.87
CA ASP A 155 -8.34 -12.61 21.81
C ASP A 155 -9.21 -12.41 20.56
N GLU A 156 -10.51 -12.17 20.74
CA GLU A 156 -11.45 -11.84 19.67
C GLU A 156 -11.01 -10.60 18.91
N ARG A 157 -10.74 -9.48 19.62
CA ARG A 157 -10.34 -8.22 19.00
C ARG A 157 -9.03 -8.33 18.24
N VAL A 158 -8.03 -8.99 18.84
CA VAL A 158 -6.73 -9.25 18.19
C VAL A 158 -6.95 -10.07 16.91
N MET A 159 -7.78 -11.11 16.96
CA MET A 159 -8.08 -11.93 15.79
C MET A 159 -8.85 -11.17 14.72
N ILE A 160 -9.86 -10.37 15.09
CA ILE A 160 -10.57 -9.49 14.16
C ILE A 160 -9.58 -8.55 13.48
N TYR A 161 -8.69 -7.93 14.24
CA TYR A 161 -7.66 -7.05 13.70
C TYR A 161 -6.75 -7.78 12.70
N LEU A 162 -6.21 -8.95 13.05
CA LEU A 162 -5.36 -9.73 12.15
C LEU A 162 -6.07 -10.09 10.85
N VAL A 163 -7.34 -10.49 10.93
CA VAL A 163 -8.19 -10.78 9.77
C VAL A 163 -8.38 -9.52 8.91
N GLU A 164 -8.76 -8.39 9.51
CA GLU A 164 -8.95 -7.12 8.79
C GLU A 164 -7.66 -6.65 8.10
N ARG A 165 -6.51 -6.75 8.79
CA ARG A 165 -5.21 -6.38 8.22
C ARG A 165 -4.80 -7.32 7.10
N TYR A 166 -4.96 -8.63 7.25
CA TYR A 166 -4.67 -9.60 6.19
C TYR A 166 -5.48 -9.32 4.92
N ILE A 167 -6.79 -9.14 5.07
CA ILE A 167 -7.70 -8.80 3.96
C ILE A 167 -7.37 -7.42 3.37
N GLY A 168 -7.00 -6.46 4.23
CA GLY A 168 -6.53 -5.14 3.85
C GLY A 168 -5.27 -5.20 2.99
N PHE A 169 -4.27 -5.97 3.42
CA PHE A 169 -3.01 -6.15 2.71
C PHE A 169 -3.18 -6.84 1.35
N LEU A 170 -4.14 -7.76 1.22
CA LEU A 170 -4.49 -8.30 -0.11
C LEU A 170 -5.00 -7.21 -1.06
N LYS A 171 -5.88 -6.33 -0.60
CA LYS A 171 -6.36 -5.20 -1.41
C LYS A 171 -5.21 -4.23 -1.74
N ASP A 172 -4.33 -4.01 -0.78
CA ASP A 172 -3.18 -3.13 -0.88
C ASP A 172 -2.16 -3.66 -1.90
N SER A 173 -1.87 -4.96 -1.90
CA SER A 173 -1.03 -5.61 -2.91
C SER A 173 -1.51 -5.34 -4.33
N ARG A 174 -2.80 -5.56 -4.59
CA ARG A 174 -3.34 -5.27 -5.92
C ARG A 174 -3.15 -3.79 -6.28
N THR A 175 -3.41 -2.88 -5.34
CA THR A 175 -3.27 -1.42 -5.57
C THR A 175 -1.81 -1.00 -5.78
N TYR A 176 -0.88 -1.65 -5.09
CA TYR A 176 0.55 -1.47 -5.28
C TYR A 176 0.98 -1.92 -6.68
N HIS A 177 0.56 -3.11 -7.11
CA HIS A 177 0.84 -3.65 -8.44
C HIS A 177 0.15 -2.87 -9.57
N GLN A 178 -1.02 -2.29 -9.31
CA GLN A 178 -1.63 -1.30 -10.22
C GLN A 178 -0.73 -0.09 -10.42
N SER A 179 -0.04 0.35 -9.38
CA SER A 179 0.91 1.46 -9.48
C SER A 179 2.20 1.06 -10.21
N ILE A 180 2.62 -0.21 -10.10
CA ILE A 180 3.71 -0.77 -10.94
C ILE A 180 3.29 -0.76 -12.42
N LEU A 181 2.09 -1.27 -12.73
CA LEU A 181 1.56 -1.24 -14.10
C LEU A 181 1.47 0.19 -14.64
N LEU A 182 1.03 1.12 -13.80
CA LEU A 182 0.92 2.54 -14.17
C LEU A 182 2.26 3.11 -14.64
N HIS A 183 3.39 2.71 -14.04
CA HIS A 183 4.72 3.15 -14.50
C HIS A 183 4.96 2.76 -15.95
N TYR A 184 4.69 1.49 -16.29
CA TYR A 184 4.89 1.01 -17.64
C TYR A 184 3.96 1.70 -18.65
N LEU A 185 2.68 1.85 -18.29
CA LEU A 185 1.69 2.52 -19.13
C LEU A 185 2.01 4.00 -19.40
N THR A 186 2.77 4.67 -18.53
CA THR A 186 3.11 6.09 -18.68
C THR A 186 4.47 6.36 -19.31
N ASN A 187 5.38 5.39 -19.30
CA ASN A 187 6.78 5.60 -19.73
C ASN A 187 7.17 4.84 -21.00
N PHE A 188 6.36 3.85 -21.43
CA PHE A 188 6.64 3.08 -22.65
C PHE A 188 5.60 3.35 -23.74
N PRO A 189 6.00 3.35 -25.03
CA PRO A 189 5.06 3.47 -26.13
C PRO A 189 4.02 2.34 -26.10
N PRO A 190 2.73 2.62 -26.41
CA PRO A 190 1.68 1.61 -26.44
C PRO A 190 2.03 0.39 -27.30
N SER A 191 2.64 0.60 -28.46
CA SER A 191 3.05 -0.47 -29.38
C SER A 191 4.03 -1.46 -28.75
N GLU A 192 4.96 -1.01 -27.91
CA GLU A 192 5.92 -1.88 -27.22
C GLU A 192 5.27 -2.70 -26.09
N LEU A 193 4.20 -2.16 -25.49
CA LEU A 193 3.34 -2.88 -24.56
C LEU A 193 2.39 -3.85 -25.27
N GLY A 194 2.37 -3.79 -26.61
CA GLY A 194 1.45 -4.52 -27.46
C GLY A 194 0.01 -4.05 -27.27
N MET A 195 -0.21 -2.74 -27.06
CA MET A 195 -1.51 -2.11 -26.84
C MET A 195 -1.74 -0.93 -27.80
N THR A 196 -2.98 -0.54 -28.02
CA THR A 196 -3.32 0.74 -28.68
C THR A 196 -3.27 1.91 -27.69
N GLU A 197 -3.19 3.15 -28.20
CA GLU A 197 -3.30 4.35 -27.35
C GLU A 197 -4.60 4.39 -26.54
N GLU A 198 -5.71 3.97 -27.15
CA GLU A 198 -7.01 3.92 -26.50
C GLU A 198 -7.03 2.86 -25.39
N GLU A 199 -6.47 1.67 -25.64
CA GLU A 199 -6.35 0.62 -24.63
C GLU A 199 -5.50 1.09 -23.44
N VAL A 200 -4.39 1.81 -23.68
CA VAL A 200 -3.57 2.40 -22.61
C VAL A 200 -4.36 3.43 -21.82
N GLY A 201 -5.09 4.32 -22.50
CA GLY A 201 -5.94 5.32 -21.87
C GLY A 201 -7.01 4.71 -20.96
N MET A 202 -7.70 3.67 -21.43
CA MET A 202 -8.67 2.90 -20.64
C MET A 202 -8.00 2.17 -19.46
N ALA A 203 -6.82 1.60 -19.68
CA ALA A 203 -6.09 0.88 -18.64
C ALA A 203 -5.68 1.80 -17.49
N ILE A 204 -5.21 3.01 -17.79
CA ILE A 204 -4.89 4.06 -16.80
C ILE A 204 -6.16 4.52 -16.09
N SER A 205 -7.26 4.76 -16.81
CA SER A 205 -8.55 5.13 -16.20
C SER A 205 -9.05 4.07 -15.22
N SER A 206 -8.85 2.79 -15.54
CA SER A 206 -9.20 1.66 -14.68
C SER A 206 -8.39 1.63 -13.38
N ILE A 207 -7.09 1.93 -13.45
CA ILE A 207 -6.24 2.05 -12.27
C ILE A 207 -6.70 3.21 -11.39
N LEU A 208 -7.00 4.37 -11.98
CA LEU A 208 -7.40 5.57 -11.22
C LEU A 208 -8.86 5.54 -10.75
N GLU A 209 -9.71 4.66 -11.29
CA GLU A 209 -11.07 4.40 -10.81
C GLU A 209 -11.06 4.00 -9.33
N GLY A 210 -10.12 3.13 -8.93
CA GLY A 210 -9.97 2.65 -7.57
C GLY A 210 -9.66 3.75 -6.54
N ASP A 211 -9.09 4.88 -6.98
CA ASP A 211 -8.74 6.01 -6.11
C ASP A 211 -9.95 6.94 -5.82
N ILE A 212 -11.03 6.81 -6.60
CA ILE A 212 -12.21 7.67 -6.47
C ILE A 212 -12.97 7.33 -5.19
N LYS A 213 -13.04 8.31 -4.27
CA LYS A 213 -13.83 8.19 -3.03
C LYS A 213 -15.28 7.79 -3.33
N LYS A 214 -15.86 6.95 -2.46
CA LYS A 214 -17.20 6.37 -2.65
C LYS A 214 -18.31 7.40 -2.89
N HIS A 215 -18.23 8.55 -2.24
CA HIS A 215 -19.22 9.63 -2.33
C HIS A 215 -18.95 10.62 -3.48
N ASN A 216 -17.84 10.50 -4.23
CA ASN A 216 -17.51 11.44 -5.30
C ASN A 216 -18.25 11.08 -6.61
N ILE A 217 -19.55 11.37 -6.63
CA ILE A 217 -20.45 11.04 -7.75
C ILE A 217 -20.03 11.76 -9.05
N ILE A 218 -19.56 13.00 -8.94
CA ILE A 218 -19.16 13.81 -10.10
C ILE A 218 -17.98 13.17 -10.83
N SER A 219 -16.93 12.76 -10.09
CA SER A 219 -15.75 12.12 -10.70
C SER A 219 -16.12 10.80 -11.37
N ARG A 220 -17.07 10.05 -10.81
CA ARG A 220 -17.57 8.80 -11.40
C ARG A 220 -18.33 9.03 -12.70
N ARG A 221 -19.18 10.05 -12.76
CA ARG A 221 -19.88 10.43 -14.00
C ARG A 221 -18.88 10.85 -15.07
N ARG A 222 -17.85 11.63 -14.70
CA ARG A 222 -16.77 12.04 -15.61
C ARG A 222 -15.95 10.85 -16.12
N LEU A 223 -15.61 9.90 -15.25
CA LEU A 223 -14.92 8.66 -15.59
C LEU A 223 -15.70 7.87 -16.64
N LYS A 224 -16.99 7.61 -16.39
CA LYS A 224 -17.86 6.88 -17.34
C LYS A 224 -17.95 7.57 -18.70
N LYS A 225 -18.10 8.89 -18.72
CA LYS A 225 -18.23 9.67 -19.97
C LYS A 225 -16.93 9.72 -20.78
N ASN A 226 -15.77 9.68 -20.11
CA ASN A 226 -14.47 9.89 -20.74
C ASN A 226 -13.53 8.71 -20.48
N TRP A 227 -14.02 7.48 -20.55
CA TRP A 227 -13.30 6.32 -20.05
C TRP A 227 -11.91 6.14 -20.68
N ASN A 228 -11.76 6.38 -21.97
CA ASN A 228 -10.47 6.31 -22.67
C ASN A 228 -9.50 7.46 -22.34
N THR A 229 -9.97 8.61 -21.84
CA THR A 229 -9.10 9.79 -21.62
C THR A 229 -9.06 10.29 -20.18
N TYR A 230 -9.92 9.80 -19.29
CA TYR A 230 -10.03 10.24 -17.91
C TYR A 230 -8.70 10.07 -17.16
N GLY A 231 -8.10 8.89 -17.28
CA GLY A 231 -6.88 8.53 -16.57
C GLY A 231 -5.72 9.46 -16.94
N LEU A 232 -5.50 9.65 -18.24
CA LEU A 232 -4.48 10.55 -18.77
C LEU A 232 -4.70 12.00 -18.32
N LYS A 233 -5.94 12.51 -18.38
CA LYS A 233 -6.29 13.85 -17.89
C LYS A 233 -5.99 13.99 -16.39
N LYS A 234 -6.36 12.98 -15.59
CA LYS A 234 -6.11 12.97 -14.14
C LYS A 234 -4.62 12.93 -13.81
N LEU A 235 -3.80 12.19 -14.55
CA LEU A 235 -2.35 12.19 -14.36
C LEU A 235 -1.73 13.56 -14.65
N LYS A 236 -2.19 14.25 -15.71
CA LYS A 236 -1.74 15.62 -16.02
C LYS A 236 -2.11 16.60 -14.91
N GLU A 237 -3.33 16.50 -14.36
CA GLU A 237 -3.73 17.29 -13.18
C GLU A 237 -2.80 17.03 -11.98
N ILE A 238 -2.55 15.76 -11.67
CA ILE A 238 -1.65 15.36 -10.56
C ILE A 238 -0.24 15.88 -10.79
N GLN A 239 0.30 15.77 -12.01
CA GLN A 239 1.63 16.27 -12.33
C GLN A 239 1.73 17.78 -12.12
N LYS A 240 0.73 18.53 -12.58
CA LYS A 240 0.66 19.98 -12.37
C LYS A 240 0.63 20.32 -10.87
N GLU A 241 -0.27 19.70 -10.11
CA GLU A 241 -0.38 19.89 -8.65
C GLU A 241 0.94 19.56 -7.93
N SER A 242 1.61 18.48 -8.33
CA SER A 242 2.91 18.07 -7.79
C SER A 242 4.01 19.09 -8.08
N ILE A 243 4.08 19.63 -9.30
CA ILE A 243 5.07 20.65 -9.67
C ILE A 243 4.82 21.95 -8.89
N GLU A 244 3.56 22.42 -8.84
CA GLU A 244 3.18 23.62 -8.09
C GLU A 244 3.56 23.49 -6.62
N ARG A 245 3.33 22.30 -6.04
CA ARG A 245 3.71 22.02 -4.65
C ARG A 245 5.22 21.92 -4.46
N ALA A 246 5.96 21.32 -5.37
CA ALA A 246 7.42 21.29 -5.31
C ALA A 246 8.02 22.71 -5.37
N VAL A 247 7.46 23.60 -6.20
CA VAL A 247 7.86 25.01 -6.26
C VAL A 247 7.51 25.75 -4.97
N LYS A 248 6.31 25.51 -4.41
CA LYS A 248 5.86 26.12 -3.15
C LYS A 248 6.81 25.83 -1.98
N PHE A 249 7.43 24.65 -1.95
CA PHE A 249 8.33 24.21 -0.88
C PHE A 249 9.81 24.17 -1.32
N ARG A 250 10.17 24.95 -2.35
CA ARG A 250 11.52 24.92 -2.94
C ARG A 250 12.63 25.23 -1.93
N GLU A 251 12.35 26.06 -0.93
CA GLU A 251 13.28 26.48 0.12
C GLU A 251 13.75 25.31 1.00
N ARG A 252 13.04 24.18 1.00
CA ARG A 252 13.44 22.96 1.70
C ARG A 252 14.50 22.16 0.97
N TYR A 253 14.79 22.50 -0.29
CA TYR A 253 15.62 21.71 -1.18
C TYR A 253 16.78 22.54 -1.72
N SER A 254 17.97 21.96 -1.73
CA SER A 254 19.15 22.59 -2.34
C SER A 254 19.22 22.39 -3.86
N LYS A 255 18.46 21.42 -4.39
CA LYS A 255 18.38 21.10 -5.83
C LYS A 255 16.95 21.12 -6.33
N THR A 256 16.79 21.46 -7.62
CA THR A 256 15.51 21.32 -8.31
C THR A 256 15.10 19.84 -8.36
N PRO A 257 13.88 19.48 -7.94
CA PRO A 257 13.45 18.08 -7.96
C PRO A 257 13.39 17.50 -9.38
N PHE A 258 14.01 16.35 -9.57
CA PHE A 258 13.87 15.52 -10.77
C PHE A 258 12.67 14.60 -10.62
N PHE A 259 11.66 14.73 -11.48
CA PHE A 259 10.46 13.89 -11.43
C PHE A 259 10.65 12.60 -12.21
N ALA A 260 10.54 11.46 -11.52
CA ALA A 260 10.48 10.15 -12.20
C ALA A 260 9.08 9.84 -12.73
N ASN A 261 8.05 10.41 -12.12
CA ASN A 261 6.65 10.27 -12.53
C ASN A 261 5.82 11.38 -11.84
N PRO A 262 4.51 11.52 -12.14
CA PRO A 262 3.67 12.57 -11.57
C PRO A 262 3.59 12.63 -10.03
N PHE A 263 3.96 11.55 -9.33
CA PHE A 263 3.85 11.47 -7.87
C PHE A 263 5.18 11.63 -7.15
N PHE A 264 6.31 11.27 -7.78
CA PHE A 264 7.59 11.12 -7.10
C PHE A 264 8.72 11.89 -7.78
N ALA A 265 9.50 12.56 -6.95
CA ALA A 265 10.68 13.29 -7.38
C ALA A 265 11.89 12.99 -6.48
N GLN A 266 13.06 12.95 -7.10
CA GLN A 266 14.34 12.89 -6.41
C GLN A 266 14.89 14.30 -6.24
N THR A 267 15.43 14.62 -5.08
CA THR A 267 16.06 15.91 -4.80
C THR A 267 17.06 15.79 -3.66
N GLN A 268 17.66 16.91 -3.27
CA GLN A 268 18.54 17.02 -2.12
C GLN A 268 17.93 18.02 -1.12
N THR A 269 17.89 17.66 0.16
CA THR A 269 17.41 18.56 1.23
C THR A 269 18.33 19.78 1.36
N ALA A 270 17.85 20.86 1.96
CA ALA A 270 18.68 22.03 2.28
C ALA A 270 19.90 21.68 3.17
N ARG A 271 19.89 20.52 3.83
CA ARG A 271 21.01 19.98 4.64
C ARG A 271 21.98 19.10 3.84
N GLY A 272 21.74 18.88 2.55
CA GLY A 272 22.60 18.08 1.68
C GLY A 272 22.24 16.59 1.57
N GLU A 273 21.13 16.14 2.15
CA GLU A 273 20.73 14.73 2.10
C GLU A 273 20.00 14.43 0.79
N ASP A 274 20.43 13.43 0.04
CA ASP A 274 19.67 12.96 -1.13
C ASP A 274 18.43 12.20 -0.67
N VAL A 275 17.28 12.53 -1.28
CA VAL A 275 15.97 12.00 -0.87
C VAL A 275 15.05 11.77 -2.06
N TRP A 276 14.14 10.82 -1.89
CA TRP A 276 12.90 10.75 -2.66
C TRP A 276 11.78 11.43 -1.88
N ILE A 277 11.04 12.29 -2.55
CA ILE A 277 9.84 12.94 -2.03
C ILE A 277 8.64 12.62 -2.91
N SER A 278 7.45 12.71 -2.33
CA SER A 278 6.21 12.86 -3.09
C SER A 278 5.65 14.26 -2.85
N PRO A 279 5.72 15.17 -3.84
CA PRO A 279 5.05 16.47 -3.77
C PRO A 279 3.53 16.36 -3.71
N TYR A 280 2.94 15.29 -4.26
CA TYR A 280 1.49 15.10 -4.26
C TYR A 280 0.91 14.84 -2.85
N PHE A 281 1.52 13.89 -2.13
CA PHE A 281 1.14 13.53 -0.77
C PHE A 281 1.76 14.45 0.29
N GLN A 282 0.96 14.78 1.30
CA GLN A 282 1.40 15.57 2.45
C GLN A 282 2.20 14.72 3.44
N ASN A 283 3.18 15.34 4.08
CA ASN A 283 4.04 14.69 5.07
C ASN A 283 3.27 14.28 6.33
N LYS A 284 2.41 15.17 6.87
CA LYS A 284 1.56 14.88 8.04
C LYS A 284 0.19 15.54 7.91
N ALA A 285 -0.77 15.18 8.77
CA ALA A 285 -2.12 15.77 8.76
C ALA A 285 -2.11 17.31 8.92
N LEU A 286 -1.13 17.83 9.67
CA LEU A 286 -0.94 19.27 9.90
C LEU A 286 0.30 19.84 9.17
N ASP A 287 1.08 18.99 8.49
CA ASP A 287 2.27 19.38 7.73
C ASP A 287 2.00 19.19 6.23
N ASN A 288 1.72 20.31 5.57
CA ASN A 288 1.44 20.37 4.15
C ASN A 288 2.71 20.29 3.27
N SER A 289 3.88 20.04 3.83
CA SER A 289 5.07 19.80 3.02
C SER A 289 5.01 18.47 2.24
N PRO A 290 5.81 18.33 1.16
CA PRO A 290 5.95 17.06 0.46
C PRO A 290 6.38 15.93 1.39
N SER A 291 5.71 14.79 1.28
CA SER A 291 6.06 13.59 2.04
C SER A 291 7.43 13.03 1.66
N LEU A 292 8.16 12.54 2.67
CA LEU A 292 9.41 11.80 2.47
C LEU A 292 9.11 10.33 2.10
N ILE A 293 9.75 9.85 1.04
CA ILE A 293 9.62 8.47 0.54
C ILE A 293 10.83 7.63 0.93
N PHE A 294 12.01 8.19 0.72
CA PHE A 294 13.28 7.52 0.97
C PHE A 294 14.34 8.57 1.27
N ASP A 295 15.21 8.26 2.23
CA ASP A 295 16.36 9.07 2.59
C ASP A 295 17.59 8.20 2.42
N TYR A 296 18.49 8.56 1.51
CA TYR A 296 19.67 7.75 1.21
C TYR A 296 20.66 7.71 2.38
N SER A 297 20.67 8.74 3.23
CA SER A 297 21.50 8.78 4.44
C SER A 297 20.92 7.91 5.57
N ARG A 298 19.59 7.74 5.59
CA ARG A 298 18.84 6.97 6.59
C ARG A 298 17.86 6.01 5.92
N PRO A 299 18.35 4.97 5.22
CA PRO A 299 17.53 4.13 4.33
C PRO A 299 16.39 3.38 5.05
N GLU A 300 16.52 3.17 6.36
CA GLU A 300 15.52 2.48 7.18
C GLU A 300 14.50 3.44 7.82
N PHE A 301 14.67 4.76 7.69
CA PHE A 301 13.86 5.74 8.44
C PHE A 301 12.36 5.63 8.15
N VAL A 302 11.97 5.65 6.86
CA VAL A 302 10.56 5.58 6.46
C VAL A 302 9.96 4.21 6.77
N TYR A 303 10.73 3.13 6.56
CA TYR A 303 10.32 1.78 6.93
C TYR A 303 10.02 1.66 8.43
N LYS A 304 10.97 2.05 9.28
CA LYS A 304 10.82 2.04 10.74
C LYS A 304 9.67 2.93 11.19
N SER A 305 9.51 4.11 10.59
CA SER A 305 8.39 5.01 10.88
C SER A 305 7.04 4.37 10.59
N ARG A 306 6.87 3.78 9.39
CA ARG A 306 5.62 3.08 9.04
C ARG A 306 5.35 1.93 9.98
N ARG A 307 6.39 1.17 10.30
CA ARG A 307 6.25 -0.03 11.11
C ARG A 307 5.87 0.31 12.53
N TYR A 308 6.46 1.37 13.07
CA TYR A 308 6.03 1.97 14.33
C TYR A 308 4.52 2.24 14.32
N TYR A 309 3.99 2.95 13.33
CA TYR A 309 2.55 3.20 13.22
C TYR A 309 1.71 1.92 13.13
N GLU A 310 2.19 0.91 12.40
CA GLU A 310 1.53 -0.39 12.33
C GLU A 310 1.44 -1.05 13.71
N LEU A 311 2.52 -0.99 14.51
CA LEU A 311 2.50 -1.53 15.87
C LEU A 311 1.49 -0.80 16.76
N ILE A 312 1.43 0.53 16.67
CA ILE A 312 0.46 1.34 17.42
C ILE A 312 -0.98 0.91 17.11
N LEU A 313 -1.29 0.65 15.84
CA LEU A 313 -2.63 0.23 15.41
C LEU A 313 -2.99 -1.15 15.96
N PHE A 314 -2.07 -2.11 15.92
CA PHE A 314 -2.28 -3.41 16.53
C PHE A 314 -2.49 -3.30 18.03
N ALA A 315 -1.65 -2.51 18.69
CA ALA A 315 -1.71 -2.33 20.11
C ALA A 315 -3.04 -1.69 20.56
N SER A 316 -3.50 -0.70 19.80
CA SER A 316 -4.81 -0.06 19.98
C SER A 316 -6.00 -1.00 19.68
N SER A 317 -5.78 -2.16 19.06
CA SER A 317 -6.84 -3.18 18.92
C SER A 317 -7.10 -3.93 20.23
N GLN A 318 -6.15 -3.93 21.16
CA GLN A 318 -6.26 -4.62 22.44
C GLN A 318 -7.03 -3.79 23.47
N ASP A 319 -6.92 -2.46 23.42
CA ASP A 319 -7.66 -1.53 24.29
C ASP A 319 -9.12 -1.34 23.80
N LYS A 320 -10.06 -1.33 24.75
CA LYS A 320 -11.48 -1.05 24.51
C LYS A 320 -11.77 0.44 24.38
N ARG A 321 -10.92 1.28 24.97
CA ARG A 321 -11.18 2.71 25.09
C ARG A 321 -10.94 3.40 23.75
N PRO A 322 -11.78 4.39 23.38
CA PRO A 322 -11.45 5.29 22.29
C PRO A 322 -10.21 6.10 22.68
N ASN A 323 -9.02 5.64 22.29
CA ASN A 323 -7.78 6.35 22.56
C ASN A 323 -7.53 7.43 21.50
N ARG A 324 -6.98 8.57 21.94
CA ARG A 324 -6.59 9.68 21.07
C ARG A 324 -5.56 9.21 20.04
N VAL A 325 -4.73 8.25 20.42
CA VAL A 325 -3.81 7.47 19.59
C VAL A 325 -4.51 6.94 18.33
N LYS A 326 -5.60 6.16 18.44
CA LYS A 326 -6.33 5.64 17.28
C LYS A 326 -6.86 6.77 16.41
N LYS A 327 -7.39 7.86 16.98
CA LYS A 327 -7.86 9.01 16.17
C LYS A 327 -6.71 9.70 15.42
N TYR A 328 -5.53 9.79 16.03
CA TYR A 328 -4.35 10.41 15.44
C TYR A 328 -3.67 9.51 14.38
N PHE A 329 -3.73 8.19 14.54
CA PHE A 329 -3.03 7.21 13.70
C PHE A 329 -3.93 6.35 12.79
N THR A 330 -5.27 6.49 12.85
CA THR A 330 -6.24 5.70 12.04
C THR A 330 -6.15 5.95 10.55
N HIS A 331 -5.71 7.14 10.15
CA HIS A 331 -5.18 7.32 8.82
C HIS A 331 -3.74 6.84 8.89
N LEU A 332 -3.48 5.58 8.52
CA LEU A 332 -2.13 5.10 8.29
C LEU A 332 -1.40 6.18 7.49
N MET A 333 -0.59 6.95 8.21
CA MET A 333 0.27 7.96 7.64
C MET A 333 1.04 7.21 6.58
N TYR A 334 1.05 7.74 5.37
CA TYR A 334 1.68 7.08 4.22
C TYR A 334 0.93 5.94 3.55
N ARG A 335 -0.23 5.38 3.98
CA ARG A 335 -0.82 4.24 3.21
C ARG A 335 -1.06 4.56 1.74
N ARG A 336 -1.68 5.71 1.43
CA ARG A 336 -1.90 6.12 0.03
C ARG A 336 -0.59 6.31 -0.74
N GLN A 337 0.41 6.92 -0.10
CA GLN A 337 1.74 7.12 -0.66
C GLN A 337 2.44 5.78 -0.91
N MET A 338 2.49 4.91 0.10
CA MET A 338 3.03 3.56 0.09
C MET A 338 2.41 2.72 -1.03
N LEU A 339 1.11 2.81 -1.26
CA LEU A 339 0.46 2.14 -2.39
C LEU A 339 0.94 2.69 -3.74
N LYS A 340 1.15 4.01 -3.84
CA LYS A 340 1.68 4.61 -5.07
C LYS A 340 3.16 4.35 -5.29
N GLU A 341 3.94 3.99 -4.27
CA GLU A 341 5.36 3.64 -4.41
C GLU A 341 5.60 2.44 -5.35
N GLY A 342 4.56 1.69 -5.73
CA GLY A 342 4.63 0.77 -6.86
C GLY A 342 5.09 1.44 -8.17
N LEU A 343 4.83 2.73 -8.36
CA LEU A 343 5.40 3.50 -9.48
C LEU A 343 6.93 3.58 -9.41
N LEU A 344 7.48 3.86 -8.22
CA LEU A 344 8.94 3.87 -8.03
C LEU A 344 9.51 2.47 -8.16
N TYR A 345 8.78 1.45 -7.71
CA TYR A 345 9.18 0.07 -7.95
C TYR A 345 9.30 -0.21 -9.44
N GLY A 346 8.28 0.12 -10.24
CA GLY A 346 8.32 -0.04 -11.70
C GLY A 346 9.48 0.72 -12.34
N PHE A 347 9.75 1.94 -11.86
CA PHE A 347 10.90 2.74 -12.30
C PHE A 347 12.24 2.04 -12.08
N TYR A 348 12.50 1.56 -10.86
CA TYR A 348 13.75 0.84 -10.56
C TYR A 348 13.81 -0.55 -11.21
N GLU A 349 12.69 -1.25 -11.31
CA GLU A 349 12.57 -2.51 -12.03
C GLU A 349 12.94 -2.37 -13.50
N SER A 350 12.39 -1.35 -14.19
CA SER A 350 12.70 -1.07 -15.59
C SER A 350 14.17 -0.70 -15.81
N ARG A 351 14.92 -0.33 -14.76
CA ARG A 351 16.34 0.01 -14.82
C ARG A 351 17.26 -1.09 -14.32
N GLY A 352 16.70 -2.24 -13.93
CA GLY A 352 17.47 -3.37 -13.39
C GLY A 352 18.01 -3.15 -11.97
N ASP A 353 17.51 -2.15 -11.24
CA ASP A 353 17.96 -1.88 -9.86
C ASP A 353 17.21 -2.79 -8.86
N SER A 354 17.69 -4.03 -8.78
CA SER A 354 17.18 -5.05 -7.86
C SER A 354 17.36 -4.69 -6.38
N GLN A 355 18.31 -3.83 -6.04
CA GLN A 355 18.54 -3.43 -4.65
C GLN A 355 17.46 -2.46 -4.19
N MET A 356 17.14 -1.47 -5.02
CA MET A 356 16.14 -0.46 -4.66
C MET A 356 14.72 -1.02 -4.71
N THR A 357 14.42 -1.92 -5.65
CA THR A 357 13.14 -2.64 -5.66
C THR A 357 12.91 -3.45 -4.37
N LYS A 358 13.94 -4.15 -3.85
CA LYS A 358 13.88 -4.83 -2.55
C LYS A 358 13.63 -3.88 -1.38
N LYS A 359 14.28 -2.72 -1.37
CA LYS A 359 14.06 -1.67 -0.34
C LYS A 359 12.62 -1.15 -0.37
N LEU A 360 12.07 -0.89 -1.56
CA LEU A 360 10.69 -0.43 -1.74
C LEU A 360 9.66 -1.49 -1.32
N ILE A 361 9.88 -2.77 -1.66
CA ILE A 361 9.04 -3.88 -1.17
C ILE A 361 9.05 -3.90 0.35
N LYS A 362 10.23 -3.85 0.98
CA LYS A 362 10.35 -3.83 2.44
C LYS A 362 9.58 -2.64 3.05
N GLN A 363 9.70 -1.45 2.46
CA GLN A 363 8.98 -0.25 2.88
C GLN A 363 7.45 -0.32 2.77
N SER A 364 6.91 -1.23 1.95
CA SER A 364 5.45 -1.44 1.82
C SER A 364 4.80 -2.05 3.07
N LEU A 365 5.61 -2.60 3.98
CA LEU A 365 5.17 -3.36 5.16
C LEU A 365 4.22 -4.52 4.88
N ASN A 366 4.01 -4.90 3.63
CA ASN A 366 3.04 -5.93 3.30
C ASN A 366 3.77 -7.27 3.21
N PRO A 367 3.58 -8.20 4.17
CA PRO A 367 4.24 -9.51 4.15
C PRO A 367 3.89 -10.36 2.93
N LEU A 368 2.82 -10.00 2.20
CA LEU A 368 2.40 -10.73 1.02
C LEU A 368 3.27 -10.39 -0.20
N GLU A 369 3.91 -9.22 -0.22
CA GLU A 369 4.78 -8.80 -1.34
C GLU A 369 6.03 -9.66 -1.46
N THR A 370 6.62 -10.05 -0.33
CA THR A 370 7.77 -10.98 -0.30
C THR A 370 7.39 -12.41 -0.71
N LEU A 371 6.09 -12.73 -0.74
CA LEU A 371 5.59 -14.00 -1.25
C LEU A 371 5.33 -13.97 -2.75
N PHE A 372 5.34 -12.79 -3.39
CA PHE A 372 5.08 -12.62 -4.83
C PHE A 372 6.37 -12.52 -5.67
N GLU A 373 7.52 -12.89 -5.11
CA GLU A 373 8.77 -12.95 -5.87
C GLU A 373 8.60 -13.86 -7.08
N ILE A 374 8.72 -13.27 -8.28
CA ILE A 374 8.78 -14.03 -9.51
C ILE A 374 10.20 -14.60 -9.57
N PRO A 375 10.38 -15.93 -9.69
CA PRO A 375 11.70 -16.48 -9.99
C PRO A 375 12.16 -15.89 -11.32
N PHE A 376 13.26 -15.13 -11.27
CA PHE A 376 13.91 -14.56 -12.44
C PHE A 376 14.61 -15.65 -13.24
#